data_AF-A0A3D3SCU5-F1
#
_entry.id   AF-A0A3D3SCU5-F1
#
_cell.length_a   1.000
_cell.length_b   1.000
_cell.length_c   1.000
_cell.angle_alpha   90.00
_cell.angle_beta   90.00
_cell.angle_gamma   90.00
#
_symmetry.space_group_name_H-M   'P 1'
#
loop_
_entity.id
_entity.type
_entity.pdbx_description
1 polymer ?
#
loop_
_entity_poly.entity_id
_entity_poly.type
_entity_poly.pdbx_seq_one_letter_code
_entity_poly.pdbx_strand_id
1 'polypeptide(L)'
;MERVLVYLGSRDRKTAAFRGSAERWYSLLPGGAWPNFTLSNHDEPRHAWRYRCHDPGVTDARAKVAAAMLLTLKGTPFLYYGKRPA
;
A
#
# COMPACT_ATOMS: atom_id res chain seq x y z
N MET A 1 -18.17 -5.71 -13.49
CA MET A 1 -16.76 -5.38 -13.19
C MET A 1 -16.42 -5.96 -11.84
N GLU A 2 -15.59 -6.99 -11.81
CA GLU A 2 -15.20 -7.67 -10.57
C GLU A 2 -14.11 -6.86 -9.86
N ARG A 3 -14.36 -6.45 -8.62
CA ARG A 3 -13.44 -5.65 -7.82
C ARG A 3 -12.66 -6.59 -6.90
N VAL A 4 -11.35 -6.71 -7.11
CA VAL A 4 -10.46 -7.52 -6.25
C VAL A 4 -9.70 -6.59 -5.32
N LEU A 5 -9.91 -6.72 -4.00
CA LEU A 5 -9.14 -5.99 -3.00
C LEU A 5 -7.75 -6.59 -2.88
N VAL A 6 -6.77 -5.77 -3.18
CA VAL A 6 -5.37 -6.10 -3.21
C VAL A 6 -4.66 -5.43 -2.04
N TYR A 7 -4.13 -6.27 -1.15
CA TYR A 7 -3.30 -5.80 -0.04
C TYR A 7 -1.83 -5.77 -0.45
N LEU A 8 -1.24 -4.57 -0.49
CA LEU A 8 0.18 -4.36 -0.79
C LEU A 8 1.02 -4.42 0.49
N GLY A 9 0.96 -5.57 1.17
CA GLY A 9 1.67 -5.80 2.41
C GLY A 9 2.86 -6.73 2.26
N SER A 10 4.03 -6.29 2.72
CA SER A 10 5.23 -7.12 2.86
C SER A 10 5.80 -6.99 4.27
N ARG A 11 6.28 -8.09 4.85
CA ARG A 11 7.09 -8.08 6.09
C ARG A 11 8.46 -7.44 5.85
N ASP A 12 8.98 -7.53 4.62
CA ASP A 12 10.20 -6.84 4.19
C ASP A 12 9.85 -5.40 3.75
N ARG A 13 10.48 -4.40 4.39
CA ARG A 13 10.26 -2.96 4.14
C ARG A 13 11.02 -2.44 2.92
N LYS A 14 11.71 -3.30 2.16
CA LYS A 14 12.43 -2.92 0.93
C LYS A 14 11.49 -2.51 -0.20
N THR A 15 11.92 -1.54 -1.00
CA THR A 15 11.22 -1.05 -2.19
C THR A 15 10.90 -2.16 -3.20
N ALA A 16 11.84 -3.09 -3.41
CA ALA A 16 11.66 -4.24 -4.31
C ALA A 16 10.46 -5.11 -3.92
N ALA A 17 10.13 -5.22 -2.63
CA ALA A 17 9.01 -6.03 -2.16
C ALA A 17 7.65 -5.39 -2.53
N PHE A 18 7.55 -4.06 -2.51
CA PHE A 18 6.34 -3.35 -2.95
C PHE A 18 6.11 -3.52 -4.45
N ARG A 19 7.16 -3.32 -5.25
CA ARG A 19 7.11 -3.53 -6.70
C ARG A 19 6.71 -4.97 -7.04
N GLY A 20 7.40 -5.95 -6.46
CA GLY A 20 7.11 -7.37 -6.71
C GLY A 20 5.69 -7.76 -6.29
N SER A 21 5.17 -7.16 -5.20
CA SER A 21 3.77 -7.38 -4.78
C SER A 21 2.79 -6.82 -5.81
N ALA A 22 3.01 -5.60 -6.30
CA ALA A 22 2.16 -4.99 -7.32
C ALA A 22 2.21 -5.79 -8.65
N GLU A 23 3.39 -6.14 -9.13
CA GLU A 23 3.59 -6.94 -10.35
C GLU A 23 2.91 -8.31 -10.25
N ARG A 24 3.08 -8.99 -9.10
CA ARG A 24 2.40 -10.26 -8.84
C ARG A 24 0.89 -10.11 -8.95
N TRP A 25 0.32 -9.09 -8.33
CA TRP A 25 -1.13 -8.87 -8.42
C TRP A 25 -1.57 -8.56 -9.84
N TYR A 26 -0.87 -7.68 -10.57
CA TYR A 26 -1.19 -7.41 -11.97
C TYR A 26 -1.11 -8.67 -12.85
N SER A 27 -0.17 -9.58 -12.60
CA SER A 27 -0.05 -10.85 -13.37
C SER A 27 -1.18 -11.85 -13.10
N LEU A 28 -1.86 -11.76 -11.95
CA LEU A 28 -2.91 -12.69 -11.55
C LEU A 28 -4.31 -12.19 -11.95
N LEU A 29 -4.44 -10.95 -12.39
CA LEU A 29 -5.72 -10.35 -12.73
C LEU A 29 -6.18 -10.81 -14.13
N PRO A 30 -7.47 -11.14 -14.29
CA PRO A 30 -8.05 -11.38 -15.61
C PRO A 30 -7.95 -10.15 -16.52
N GLY A 31 -7.99 -10.38 -17.84
CA GLY A 31 -8.04 -9.30 -18.82
C GLY A 31 -9.21 -8.34 -18.55
N GLY A 32 -8.91 -7.03 -18.48
CA GLY A 32 -9.91 -5.99 -18.22
C GLY A 32 -10.33 -5.84 -16.76
N ALA A 33 -9.74 -6.59 -15.82
CA ALA A 33 -10.00 -6.42 -14.39
C ALA A 33 -9.51 -5.05 -13.88
N TRP A 34 -10.20 -4.53 -12.87
CA TRP A 34 -9.87 -3.25 -12.22
C TRP A 34 -9.55 -3.48 -10.75
N PRO A 35 -8.27 -3.52 -10.36
CA PRO A 35 -7.91 -3.81 -8.98
C PRO A 35 -8.22 -2.62 -8.08
N ASN A 36 -8.36 -2.91 -6.80
CA ASN A 36 -8.32 -1.88 -5.78
C ASN A 36 -7.19 -2.16 -4.79
N PHE A 37 -6.46 -1.12 -4.39
CA PHE A 37 -5.25 -1.26 -3.58
C PHE A 37 -5.42 -0.60 -2.22
N THR A 38 -4.86 -1.22 -1.18
CA THR A 38 -4.71 -0.59 0.13
C THR A 38 -3.38 -0.96 0.79
N LEU A 39 -2.91 -0.06 1.66
CA LEU A 39 -1.73 -0.27 2.51
C LEU A 39 -2.07 -0.55 3.97
N SER A 40 -3.34 -0.41 4.37
CA SER A 40 -3.81 -0.65 5.74
C SER A 40 -5.34 -0.78 5.78
N ASN A 41 -5.87 -1.45 6.79
CA ASN A 41 -7.32 -1.59 7.00
C ASN A 41 -7.61 -1.69 8.52
N HIS A 42 -8.77 -2.22 8.90
CA HIS A 42 -9.14 -2.39 10.31
C HIS A 42 -8.30 -3.44 11.04
N ASP A 43 -7.81 -4.46 10.32
CA ASP A 43 -6.99 -5.54 10.86
C ASP A 43 -5.49 -5.23 10.83
N GLU A 44 -5.08 -4.34 9.92
CA GLU A 44 -3.67 -4.05 9.65
C GLU A 44 -3.27 -2.65 10.13
N PRO A 45 -2.10 -2.52 10.78
CA PRO A 45 -1.63 -1.23 11.27
C PRO A 45 -1.53 -0.21 10.15
N ARG A 46 -1.72 1.07 10.51
CA ARG A 46 -1.54 2.19 9.57
C ARG A 46 -0.17 2.12 8.90
N HIS A 47 -0.13 2.37 7.59
CA HIS A 47 1.09 2.25 6.77
C HIS A 47 2.27 3.07 7.33
N ALA A 48 2.01 4.27 7.86
CA ALA A 48 3.02 5.10 8.51
C ALA A 48 3.75 4.41 9.68
N TRP A 49 3.08 3.51 10.41
CA TRP A 49 3.70 2.74 11.50
C TRP A 49 4.19 1.38 11.13
N ARG A 50 3.48 0.74 10.21
CA ARG A 50 3.89 -0.53 9.64
C ARG A 50 5.28 -0.42 9.01
N TYR A 51 5.57 0.72 8.36
CA TYR A 51 6.80 0.98 7.62
C TYR A 51 7.75 2.00 8.28
N ARG A 52 7.55 2.31 9.57
CA ARG A 52 8.39 3.27 10.31
C ARG A 52 9.85 2.85 10.44
N CYS A 53 10.69 3.81 10.77
CA CYS A 53 12.04 3.61 11.28
C CYS A 53 12.28 4.43 12.57
N HIS A 54 13.47 4.32 13.14
CA HIS A 54 13.85 5.08 14.34
C HIS A 54 13.89 6.59 14.10
N ASP A 55 14.13 7.02 12.86
CA ASP A 55 14.06 8.41 12.45
C ASP A 55 12.61 8.81 12.11
N PRO A 56 12.02 9.79 12.84
CA PRO A 56 10.65 10.27 12.58
C PRO A 56 10.50 11.00 11.24
N GLY A 57 11.51 11.76 10.80
CA GLY A 57 11.48 12.48 9.53
C GLY A 57 11.52 11.54 8.34
N VAL A 58 12.34 10.49 8.42
CA VAL A 58 12.37 9.42 7.40
C VAL A 58 11.06 8.62 7.42
N THR A 59 10.45 8.42 8.58
CA THR A 59 9.14 7.76 8.70
C THR A 59 8.04 8.54 7.97
N ASP A 60 7.98 9.85 8.18
CA ASP A 60 7.02 10.72 7.49
C ASP A 60 7.26 10.75 5.97
N ALA A 61 8.52 10.90 5.54
CA ALA A 61 8.88 10.84 4.12
C ALA A 61 8.47 9.51 3.48
N ARG A 62 8.70 8.38 4.16
CA ARG A 62 8.27 7.05 3.68
C ARG A 62 6.76 6.93 3.60
N ALA A 63 6.03 7.44 4.59
CA ALA A 63 4.57 7.42 4.58
C ALA A 63 4.01 8.20 3.38
N LYS A 64 4.57 9.39 3.10
CA LYS A 64 4.22 10.22 1.94
C LYS A 64 4.51 9.50 0.61
N VAL A 65 5.69 8.90 0.46
CA VAL A 65 6.04 8.14 -0.76
C VAL A 65 5.13 6.92 -0.93
N ALA A 66 4.81 6.20 0.14
CA ALA A 66 3.89 5.07 0.09
C ALA A 66 2.48 5.50 -0.32
N ALA A 67 1.99 6.63 0.20
CA ALA A 67 0.71 7.21 -0.20
C ALA A 67 0.72 7.66 -1.67
N ALA A 68 1.79 8.32 -2.13
CA ALA A 68 1.96 8.72 -3.52
C ALA A 68 1.97 7.52 -4.47
N MET A 69 2.70 6.45 -4.12
CA MET A 69 2.66 5.19 -4.84
C MET A 69 1.23 4.64 -4.93
N LEU A 70 0.52 4.55 -3.80
CA LEU A 70 -0.86 4.05 -3.77
C LEU A 70 -1.78 4.84 -4.71
N LEU A 71 -1.66 6.16 -4.72
CA LEU A 71 -2.47 7.07 -5.54
C LEU A 71 -2.12 7.05 -7.04
N THR A 72 -0.99 6.46 -7.42
CA THR A 72 -0.51 6.42 -8.82
C THR A 72 -0.54 5.03 -9.44
N LEU A 73 -0.87 3.99 -8.67
CA LEU A 73 -1.11 2.66 -9.21
C LEU A 73 -2.39 2.62 -10.06
N LYS A 74 -2.35 1.87 -11.17
CA LYS A 74 -3.52 1.62 -12.02
C LYS A 74 -4.56 0.80 -11.26
N GLY A 75 -5.64 1.44 -10.84
CA GLY A 75 -6.73 0.81 -10.08
C GLY A 75 -7.50 1.83 -9.25
N THR A 76 -8.18 1.37 -8.21
CA THR A 76 -8.86 2.23 -7.23
C THR A 76 -8.08 2.24 -5.91
N PRO A 77 -7.47 3.36 -5.52
CA PRO A 77 -6.80 3.46 -4.23
C PRO A 77 -7.79 3.57 -3.07
N PHE A 78 -7.55 2.84 -1.98
CA PHE A 78 -8.28 2.96 -0.72
C PHE A 78 -7.34 3.47 0.38
N LEU A 79 -7.63 4.67 0.87
CA LEU A 79 -6.99 5.23 2.05
C LEU A 79 -7.85 4.97 3.27
N TYR A 80 -7.32 4.20 4.21
CA TYR A 80 -8.05 3.90 5.44
C TYR A 80 -7.98 5.08 6.41
N TYR A 81 -9.15 5.52 6.87
CA TYR A 81 -9.29 6.66 7.77
C TYR A 81 -8.57 6.43 9.11
N GLY A 82 -8.32 7.53 9.81
CA GLY A 82 -8.06 7.49 11.23
C GLY A 82 -6.67 7.99 11.60
N LYS A 83 -6.68 8.71 12.71
CA LYS A 83 -5.51 9.26 13.37
C LYS A 83 -4.74 8.12 14.04
N ARG A 84 -3.51 7.86 13.60
CA ARG A 84 -2.47 7.35 14.51
C ARG A 84 -1.40 8.44 14.65
N PRO A 85 -1.43 9.20 15.76
CA PRO A 85 -0.71 10.46 15.94
C PRO A 85 0.65 10.33 16.66
N ALA A 86 1.39 11.45 16.63
CA ALA A 86 2.66 11.82 17.27
C ALA A 86 3.90 10.96 16.94
#